data_AF-A0A7M7RFQ2-F1
#
_entry.id   AF-A0A7M7RFQ2-F1
#
_cell.length_a   1.000
_cell.length_b   1.000
_cell.length_c   1.000
_cell.angle_alpha   90.00
_cell.angle_beta   90.00
_cell.angle_gamma   90.00
#
_symmetry.space_group_name_H-M   'P 1'
#
loop_
_entity.id
_entity.type
_entity.pdbx_description
1 polymer ?
#
loop_
_entity_poly.entity_id
_entity_poly.type
_entity_poly.pdbx_seq_one_letter_code
_entity_poly.pdbx_strand_id
1 'polypeptide(L)'
;MGKGGIEIPDWRIYKVEDVPKLKAVQEKLALRGLKDPWLRNEVWRYQPCFKPIPWWRIIFKGLPIGAGLFVVAVGIEKMFAKDDGHGHH
;
A
#
# COMPACT_ATOMS: atom_id res chain seq x y z
N MET A 1 28.65 -12.03 17.85
CA MET A 1 27.89 -10.91 18.44
C MET A 1 26.41 -11.16 18.16
N GLY A 2 25.64 -11.52 19.20
CA GLY A 2 24.24 -11.93 19.04
C GLY A 2 23.41 -10.82 18.42
N LYS A 3 22.51 -11.19 17.49
CA LYS A 3 21.56 -10.26 16.88
C LYS A 3 20.83 -9.51 17.99
N GLY A 4 20.96 -8.19 18.00
CA GLY A 4 20.36 -7.29 18.99
C GLY A 4 18.87 -7.61 19.16
N GLY A 5 18.41 -7.59 20.40
CA GLY A 5 17.00 -7.79 20.73
C GLY A 5 16.12 -6.78 20.01
N ILE A 6 14.83 -7.10 19.87
CA ILE A 6 13.86 -6.18 19.27
C ILE A 6 13.80 -4.92 20.15
N GLU A 7 14.24 -3.79 19.61
CA GLU A 7 14.11 -2.50 20.29
C GLU A 7 12.64 -2.05 20.20
N ILE A 8 11.97 -2.04 21.34
CA ILE A 8 10.60 -1.54 21.43
C ILE A 8 10.64 -0.01 21.30
N PRO A 9 9.92 0.58 20.33
CA PRO A 9 9.94 2.02 20.15
C PRO A 9 9.31 2.74 21.35
N ASP A 10 9.74 3.98 21.62
CA ASP A 10 9.22 4.79 22.72
C ASP A 10 7.70 4.95 22.61
N TRP A 11 6.97 4.69 23.69
CA TRP A 11 5.51 4.80 23.74
C TRP A 11 5.00 6.23 23.47
N ARG A 12 5.83 7.26 23.65
CA ARG A 12 5.48 8.67 23.45
C ARG A 12 5.25 9.04 21.99
N ILE A 13 5.66 8.20 21.05
CA ILE A 13 5.40 8.42 19.63
C ILE A 13 3.92 8.25 19.26
N TYR A 14 3.16 7.53 20.09
CA TYR A 14 1.74 7.29 19.85
C TYR A 14 0.92 8.44 20.42
N LYS A 15 0.54 9.39 19.56
CA LYS A 15 -0.31 10.53 19.91
C LYS A 15 -1.69 10.38 19.27
N VAL A 16 -2.74 10.68 20.02
CA VAL A 16 -4.13 10.55 19.56
C VAL A 16 -4.45 11.64 18.53
N GLU A 17 -3.81 12.79 18.67
CA GLU A 17 -3.96 13.98 17.84
C GLU A 17 -3.55 13.73 16.39
N ASP A 18 -2.62 12.79 16.16
CA ASP A 18 -2.11 12.43 14.83
C ASP A 18 -3.10 11.56 14.04
N VAL A 19 -4.12 11.01 14.70
CA VAL A 19 -5.12 10.13 14.09
C VAL A 19 -6.49 10.82 14.09
N PRO A 20 -6.93 11.41 12.96
CA PRO A 20 -8.19 12.15 12.88
C PRO A 20 -9.41 11.35 13.34
N LYS A 21 -9.43 10.04 13.07
CA LYS A 21 -10.51 9.14 13.47
C LYS A 21 -10.61 9.00 15.00
N LEU A 22 -9.47 8.85 15.69
CA LEU A 22 -9.44 8.73 17.15
C LEU A 22 -9.74 10.06 17.83
N LYS A 23 -9.23 11.17 17.27
CA LYS A 23 -9.57 12.53 17.71
C LYS A 23 -11.09 12.78 17.63
N ALA A 24 -11.74 12.39 16.54
CA ALA A 24 -13.19 12.51 16.40
C ALA A 24 -13.97 11.66 17.43
N VAL A 25 -13.45 10.48 17.81
CA VAL A 25 -14.04 9.67 18.89
C VAL A 25 -13.87 10.37 20.23
N GLN A 26 -12.68 10.90 20.51
CA GLN A 26 -12.39 11.65 21.73
C GLN A 26 -13.33 12.85 21.89
N GLU A 27 -13.54 13.63 20.84
CA GLU A 27 -14.45 14.78 20.82
C GLU A 27 -15.90 14.35 21.09
N LYS A 28 -16.37 13.26 20.46
CA LYS A 28 -17.72 12.72 20.67
C LYS A 28 -17.94 12.21 22.10
N LEU A 29 -16.92 11.63 22.72
CA LEU A 29 -16.98 11.20 24.11
C LEU A 29 -16.97 12.41 25.05
N ALA A 30 -16.14 13.41 24.78
CA ALA A 30 -16.07 14.63 25.57
C ALA A 30 -17.40 15.40 25.58
N LEU A 31 -18.13 15.43 24.45
CA LEU A 31 -19.48 16.00 24.37
C LEU A 31 -20.48 15.34 25.32
N ARG A 32 -20.23 14.08 25.72
CA ARG A 32 -21.05 13.33 26.67
C ARG A 32 -20.49 13.37 28.10
N GLY A 33 -19.38 14.07 28.32
CA GLY A 33 -18.64 14.04 29.60
C GLY A 33 -17.84 12.75 29.83
N LEU A 34 -17.63 11.93 28.80
CA LEU A 34 -16.84 10.70 28.87
C LEU A 34 -15.41 10.93 28.37
N LYS A 35 -14.47 10.13 28.88
CA LYS A 35 -13.08 10.07 28.43
C LYS A 35 -12.65 8.62 28.33
N ASP A 36 -12.20 8.21 27.15
CA ASP A 36 -11.63 6.87 26.95
C ASP A 36 -10.11 6.89 27.20
N PRO A 37 -9.60 6.14 28.21
CA PRO A 37 -8.18 6.07 28.52
C PRO A 37 -7.37 5.24 27.51
N TRP A 38 -8.02 4.44 26.66
CA TRP A 38 -7.35 3.50 25.75
C TRP A 38 -7.08 4.05 24.35
N LEU A 39 -7.58 5.24 24.01
CA LEU A 39 -7.41 5.84 22.69
C LEU A 39 -5.94 5.88 22.23
N ARG A 40 -5.00 6.18 23.13
CA ARG A 40 -3.57 6.18 22.82
C ARG A 40 -3.07 4.79 22.38
N ASN A 41 -3.58 3.74 23.01
CA ASN A 41 -3.22 2.36 22.69
C ASN A 41 -3.74 1.93 21.30
N GLU A 42 -4.73 2.62 20.73
CA GLU A 42 -5.24 2.27 19.40
C GLU A 42 -4.47 2.94 18.26
N VAL A 43 -3.63 3.93 18.55
CA VAL A 43 -2.91 4.74 17.56
C VAL A 43 -2.05 3.89 16.63
N TRP A 44 -1.41 2.84 17.14
CA TRP A 44 -0.52 1.99 16.33
C TRP A 44 -1.22 1.34 15.12
N ARG A 45 -2.54 1.10 15.21
CA ARG A 45 -3.34 0.50 14.12
C ARG A 45 -3.51 1.43 12.93
N TYR A 46 -3.34 2.74 13.13
CA TYR A 46 -3.55 3.75 12.11
C TYR A 46 -2.24 4.21 11.46
N GLN A 47 -1.12 3.57 11.79
CA GLN A 47 0.17 3.84 11.18
C GLN A 47 0.14 3.55 9.66
N PRO A 48 0.91 4.30 8.84
CA PRO A 48 0.88 4.15 7.38
C PRO A 48 1.13 2.73 6.86
N CYS A 49 1.91 1.92 7.59
CA CYS A 49 2.21 0.53 7.25
C CYS A 49 1.01 -0.43 7.34
N PHE A 50 -0.01 -0.10 8.14
CA PHE A 50 -1.22 -0.91 8.30
C PHE A 50 -2.39 -0.43 7.42
N LYS A 51 -2.15 0.54 6.54
CA LYS A 51 -3.19 1.01 5.61
C LYS A 51 -3.58 -0.13 4.66
N PRO A 52 -4.90 -0.41 4.50
CA PRO A 52 -5.34 -1.43 3.56
C PRO A 52 -4.91 -1.04 2.14
N ILE A 53 -4.39 -2.02 1.40
CA ILE A 53 -4.06 -1.86 0.00
C ILE A 53 -5.39 -1.85 -0.77
N PRO A 54 -5.67 -0.83 -1.60
CA PRO A 54 -6.90 -0.81 -2.36
C PRO A 54 -6.90 -1.92 -3.41
N TRP A 55 -8.05 -2.58 -3.58
CA TRP A 55 -8.22 -3.78 -4.41
C TRP A 55 -7.73 -3.63 -5.86
N TRP A 56 -7.92 -2.47 -6.48
CA TRP A 56 -7.46 -2.20 -7.85
C TRP A 56 -5.93 -2.24 -7.97
N ARG A 57 -5.17 -1.85 -6.93
CA ARG A 57 -3.71 -1.98 -6.93
C ARG A 57 -3.26 -3.44 -6.86
N ILE A 58 -4.10 -4.33 -6.34
CA ILE A 58 -3.84 -5.78 -6.32
C ILE A 58 -4.09 -6.35 -7.71
N ILE A 59 -5.25 -6.03 -8.32
CA ILE A 59 -5.62 -6.51 -9.66
C ILE A 59 -4.64 -6.01 -10.73
N PHE A 60 -4.29 -4.73 -10.71
CA PHE A 60 -3.47 -4.11 -11.76
C PHE A 60 -1.97 -4.07 -11.43
N LYS A 61 -1.50 -4.79 -10.40
CA LYS A 61 -0.10 -4.76 -9.95
C LYS A 61 0.91 -5.13 -11.04
N GLY A 62 0.52 -6.04 -11.93
CA GLY A 62 1.37 -6.53 -13.04
C GLY A 62 1.03 -5.95 -14.41
N LEU A 63 -0.05 -5.17 -14.53
CA LEU A 63 -0.53 -4.68 -15.82
C LEU A 63 0.54 -3.87 -16.60
N PRO A 64 1.31 -2.96 -15.98
CA PRO A 64 2.32 -2.19 -16.71
C PRO A 64 3.44 -3.06 -17.29
N ILE A 65 3.89 -4.06 -16.53
CA ILE A 65 4.93 -5.00 -16.95
C ILE A 65 4.39 -5.89 -18.08
N GLY A 66 3.18 -6.43 -17.91
CA GLY A 66 2.52 -7.25 -18.92
C GLY A 66 2.27 -6.50 -20.22
N ALA A 67 1.80 -5.25 -20.14
CA ALA A 67 1.60 -4.41 -21.31
C ALA A 67 2.92 -4.11 -22.05
N GLY A 68 4.00 -3.83 -21.31
CA GLY A 68 5.32 -3.65 -21.91
C GLY A 68 5.82 -4.89 -22.65
N LEU A 69 5.72 -6.07 -22.02
CA LEU A 69 6.10 -7.33 -22.66
C LEU A 69 5.22 -7.66 -23.87
N PHE A 70 3.92 -7.37 -23.81
CA PHE A 70 3.00 -7.57 -24.92
C PHE A 70 3.37 -6.70 -26.13
N VAL A 71 3.68 -5.42 -25.93
CA VAL A 71 4.14 -4.52 -27.00
C VAL A 71 5.45 -5.02 -27.62
N VAL A 72 6.41 -5.47 -26.80
CA VAL A 72 7.66 -6.05 -27.29
C VAL A 72 7.40 -7.30 -28.12
N ALA A 73 6.53 -8.20 -27.65
CA ALA A 73 6.18 -9.43 -28.37
C ALA A 73 5.54 -9.11 -29.73
N VAL A 74 4.56 -8.20 -29.79
CA VAL A 74 3.93 -7.76 -31.05
C VAL A 74 4.96 -7.10 -31.97
N GLY A 75 5.91 -6.34 -31.42
CA GLY A 75 7.00 -5.74 -32.20
C GLY A 75 7.90 -6.79 -32.84
N ILE A 76 8.30 -7.81 -32.08
CA ILE A 76 9.08 -8.96 -32.56
C ILE A 76 8.28 -9.70 -33.65
N GLU A 77 7.03 -10.07 -33.37
CA GLU A 77 6.17 -10.74 -34.35
C GLU A 77 6.05 -9.94 -35.65
N LYS A 78 5.85 -8.62 -35.59
CA LYS A 78 5.76 -7.81 -36.81
C LYS A 78 7.08 -7.65 -37.56
N MET A 79 8.21 -7.72 -36.89
CA MET A 79 9.52 -7.68 -37.56
C MET A 79 9.80 -9.01 -38.25
N PHE A 80 9.62 -10.13 -37.56
CA PHE A 80 9.88 -11.47 -38.13
C PHE A 80 8.81 -11.92 -39.12
N ALA A 81 7.52 -11.67 -38.87
CA ALA A 81 6.45 -12.00 -39.82
C ALA A 81 6.47 -11.13 -41.09
N LYS A 82 7.26 -10.04 -41.12
CA LYS A 82 7.49 -9.23 -42.31
C LYS A 82 8.66 -9.76 -43.16
N ASP A 83 9.56 -10.56 -42.57
CA ASP A 83 10.65 -11.22 -43.29
C ASP A 83 10.20 -12.51 -44.02
N ASP A 84 9.04 -13.08 -43.68
CA ASP A 84 8.43 -14.21 -44.41
C ASP A 84 7.71 -13.79 -45.72
N GLY A 85 7.89 -12.53 -46.14
CA GLY A 85 7.15 -11.88 -47.22
C GLY A 85 7.94 -11.60 -48.49
N HIS A 86 8.88 -12.46 -48.91
CA HIS A 86 9.39 -12.43 -50.29
C HIS A 86 9.70 -13.83 -50.85
N GLY A 87 8.78 -14.32 -51.69
CA GLY A 87 8.97 -15.47 -52.56
C GLY A 87 7.81 -15.60 -53.55
N HIS A 88 7.94 -15.01 -54.73
CA HIS A 88 7.06 -15.23 -55.88
C HIS A 88 7.08 -16.71 -56.29
N HIS A 89 5.92 -17.30 -56.60
CA HIS A 89 5.58 -18.10 -57.80
C HIS A 89 4.19 -18.74 -57.64
#